data_AF-A0A7J7XYG7-F1
#
_entry.id   AF-A0A7J7XYG7-F1
#
_cell.length_a   1.000
_cell.length_b   1.000
_cell.length_c   1.000
_cell.angle_alpha   90.00
_cell.angle_beta   90.00
_cell.angle_gamma   90.00
#
_symmetry.space_group_name_H-M   'P 1'
#
loop_
_entity.id
_entity.type
_entity.pdbx_description
1 polymer ?
#
loop_
_entity_poly.entity_id
_entity_poly.type
_entity_poly.pdbx_seq_one_letter_code
_entity_poly.pdbx_strand_id
1 'polypeptide(L)'
;MAANVGSMFQYWKRFDLQQLQRELDATATVLANRQDESEQSRKRLIEQSREFKKNTPEDLRKQVAPLLKSFQGEIDALSKRSKEAEAAFLNVYKRLIDVPDPVPALDLGQQLQLKVQRLHDIETENQKLRETLEEYNKEFAEVKNQEVTIKALKEKIREYEQTLKNQAETIALEKEQKLQNDFAEKERKLQETQMSTTSKLEEAEHKVQTLQTALEKTRTELFDLKTKYDEEITAKADEIEMIMTDLERANQRAEVAQREAETLREQLSSANHSLQLASQIQKAPDVEGQVDSLLSIISSQRERFRTRNQELEAEHRMAQHTIQALQSELDSLRADNIKLFEKIKFLQNYSGRGGGSDDTELRYSSQYEERLDPFSSFSKRERQRKYLSLSPWDKATLSMGRLVLSNKMARTIGFFYTLFLHCLVFLVLYKLAWSESVERDCTTFCAKKFADHLHKFHENDNGAAAGDLWQ
;
A
#
# COMPACT_ATOMS: atom_id res chain seq x y z
N MET A 1 -41.26 -59.99 26.62
CA MET A 1 -41.06 -59.41 25.28
C MET A 1 -42.42 -59.20 24.64
N ALA A 2 -42.92 -57.96 24.59
CA ALA A 2 -44.15 -57.68 23.85
C ALA A 2 -43.82 -57.75 22.34
N ALA A 3 -44.57 -58.57 21.59
CA ALA A 3 -44.40 -58.63 20.14
C ALA A 3 -44.77 -57.27 19.53
N ASN A 4 -43.96 -56.78 18.58
CA ASN A 4 -44.25 -55.56 17.84
C ASN A 4 -45.55 -55.74 17.03
N VAL A 5 -46.39 -54.70 16.93
CA VAL A 5 -47.64 -54.71 16.13
C VAL A 5 -47.40 -55.25 14.73
N GLY A 6 -46.27 -54.89 14.10
CA GLY A 6 -45.90 -55.41 12.79
C GLY A 6 -45.63 -56.93 12.76
N SER A 7 -44.98 -57.49 13.80
CA SER A 7 -44.74 -58.94 13.86
C SER A 7 -46.01 -59.71 14.21
N MET A 8 -46.89 -59.15 15.05
CA MET A 8 -48.22 -59.72 15.33
C MET A 8 -49.10 -59.73 14.08
N PHE A 9 -49.11 -58.65 13.30
CA PHE A 9 -49.84 -58.57 12.03
C PHE A 9 -49.40 -59.67 11.06
N GLN A 10 -48.09 -59.83 10.86
CA GLN A 10 -47.55 -60.87 9.97
C GLN A 10 -47.88 -62.28 10.45
N TYR A 11 -47.86 -62.52 11.77
CA TYR A 11 -48.23 -63.81 12.34
C TYR A 11 -49.69 -64.14 12.08
N TRP A 12 -50.63 -63.25 12.44
CA TRP A 12 -52.06 -63.51 12.29
C TRP A 12 -52.51 -63.59 10.83
N LYS A 13 -51.86 -62.83 9.95
CA LYS A 13 -52.07 -62.93 8.50
C LYS A 13 -51.68 -64.30 7.95
N ARG A 14 -50.60 -64.90 8.47
CA ARG A 14 -50.15 -66.26 8.08
C ARG A 14 -50.98 -67.35 8.75
N PHE A 15 -51.48 -67.09 9.96
CA PHE A 15 -52.34 -68.02 10.70
C PHE A 15 -53.69 -68.23 10.00
N ASP A 16 -54.20 -67.21 9.29
CA ASP A 16 -55.46 -67.24 8.53
C ASP A 16 -56.63 -67.83 9.33
N LEU A 17 -57.07 -67.05 10.32
CA LEU A 17 -58.17 -67.45 11.20
C LEU A 17 -59.45 -67.75 10.41
N GLN A 18 -59.72 -67.04 9.31
CA GLN A 18 -60.90 -67.25 8.48
C GLN A 18 -60.88 -68.59 7.76
N GLN A 19 -59.71 -69.02 7.27
CA GLN A 19 -59.55 -70.36 6.72
C GLN A 19 -59.78 -71.42 7.80
N LEU A 20 -59.14 -71.27 8.97
CA LEU A 20 -59.33 -72.21 10.08
C LEU A 20 -60.79 -72.30 10.53
N GLN A 21 -61.49 -71.17 10.64
CA GLN A 21 -62.92 -71.13 10.98
C GLN A 21 -63.77 -71.92 9.97
N ARG A 22 -63.53 -71.74 8.66
CA ARG A 22 -64.22 -72.50 7.60
C ARG A 22 -63.93 -74.01 7.67
N GLU A 23 -62.70 -74.40 7.96
CA GLU A 23 -62.32 -75.81 8.13
C GLU A 23 -62.97 -76.44 9.36
N LEU A 24 -63.06 -75.69 10.46
CA LEU A 24 -63.75 -76.12 11.68
C LEU A 24 -65.26 -76.23 11.48
N ASP A 25 -65.91 -75.28 10.78
CA ASP A 25 -67.34 -75.34 10.41
C ASP A 25 -67.66 -76.58 9.59
N ALA A 26 -66.84 -76.86 8.57
CA ALA A 26 -66.98 -78.04 7.72
C ALA A 26 -66.85 -79.32 8.56
N THR A 27 -65.87 -79.37 9.46
CA THR A 27 -65.65 -80.51 10.36
C THR A 27 -66.82 -80.69 11.34
N ALA A 28 -67.34 -79.60 11.91
CA ALA A 28 -68.49 -79.63 12.81
C ALA A 28 -69.75 -80.15 12.12
N THR A 29 -69.97 -79.75 10.86
CA THR A 29 -71.08 -80.23 10.03
C THR A 29 -70.97 -81.74 9.75
N VAL A 30 -69.78 -82.21 9.37
CA VAL A 30 -69.54 -83.65 9.17
C VAL A 30 -69.70 -84.44 10.47
N LEU A 31 -69.26 -83.87 11.60
CA LEU A 31 -69.40 -84.49 12.92
C LEU A 31 -70.86 -84.68 13.31
N ALA A 32 -71.71 -83.68 13.09
CA ALA A 32 -73.15 -83.77 13.33
C ALA A 32 -73.78 -84.90 12.51
N ASN A 33 -73.47 -84.99 11.22
CA ASN A 33 -73.96 -86.09 10.36
C ASN A 33 -73.49 -87.47 10.87
N ARG A 34 -72.23 -87.59 11.30
CA ARG A 34 -71.68 -88.85 11.86
C ARG A 34 -72.32 -89.23 13.19
N GLN A 35 -72.66 -88.25 14.03
CA GLN A 35 -73.41 -88.49 15.26
C GLN A 35 -74.77 -89.13 14.95
N ASP A 36 -75.52 -88.54 14.01
CA ASP A 36 -76.82 -89.06 13.59
C ASP A 36 -76.73 -90.48 12.98
N GLU A 37 -75.75 -90.72 12.11
CA GLU A 37 -75.50 -92.04 11.50
C GLU A 37 -75.12 -93.09 12.55
N SER A 38 -74.26 -92.74 13.51
CA SER A 38 -73.84 -93.62 14.60
C SER A 38 -75.02 -93.97 15.51
N GLU A 39 -75.86 -92.99 15.85
CA GLU A 39 -77.06 -93.22 16.66
C GLU A 39 -78.08 -94.12 15.95
N GLN A 40 -78.30 -93.92 14.64
CA GLN A 40 -79.15 -94.80 13.83
C GLN A 40 -78.57 -96.21 13.72
N SER A 41 -77.27 -96.35 13.47
CA SER A 41 -76.59 -97.65 13.36
C SER A 41 -76.65 -98.41 14.69
N ARG A 42 -76.47 -97.73 15.82
CA ARG A 42 -76.63 -98.31 17.16
C ARG A 42 -78.07 -98.80 17.39
N LYS A 43 -79.09 -98.03 16.99
CA LYS A 43 -80.50 -98.45 17.09
C LYS A 43 -80.76 -99.72 16.26
N ARG A 44 -80.27 -99.78 15.01
CA ARG A 44 -80.37 -100.97 14.14
C ARG A 44 -79.69 -102.19 14.75
N LEU A 45 -78.49 -102.05 15.30
CA LEU A 45 -77.77 -103.15 15.97
C LEU A 45 -78.54 -103.69 17.19
N ILE A 46 -79.18 -102.82 17.96
CA ILE A 46 -80.02 -103.23 19.10
C ILE A 46 -81.24 -104.02 18.60
N GLU A 47 -81.88 -103.58 17.53
CA GLU A 47 -83.02 -104.28 16.93
C GLU A 47 -82.63 -105.66 16.37
N GLN A 48 -81.56 -105.74 15.58
CA GLN A 48 -81.01 -107.00 15.08
C GLN A 48 -80.60 -107.95 16.21
N SER A 49 -80.02 -107.43 17.29
CA SER A 49 -79.68 -108.22 18.48
C SER A 49 -80.92 -108.77 19.19
N ARG A 50 -82.04 -108.04 19.19
CA ARG A 50 -83.32 -108.50 19.74
C ARG A 50 -83.96 -109.55 18.85
N GLU A 51 -83.96 -109.34 17.54
CA GLU A 51 -84.48 -110.29 16.56
C GLU A 51 -83.72 -111.62 16.59
N PHE A 52 -82.38 -111.56 16.63
CA PHE A 52 -81.52 -112.73 16.82
C PHE A 52 -81.90 -113.50 18.09
N LYS A 53 -82.08 -112.82 19.23
CA LYS A 53 -82.49 -113.48 20.48
C LYS A 53 -83.86 -114.16 20.39
N LYS A 54 -84.81 -113.56 19.65
CA LYS A 54 -86.17 -114.09 19.46
C LYS A 54 -86.22 -115.33 18.57
N ASN A 55 -85.41 -115.35 17.51
CA ASN A 55 -85.48 -116.37 16.45
C ASN A 55 -84.47 -117.53 16.62
N THR A 56 -83.67 -117.53 17.70
CA THR A 56 -82.59 -118.50 17.92
C THR A 56 -82.93 -119.53 19.03
N PRO A 57 -82.58 -120.82 18.86
CA PRO A 57 -82.73 -121.85 19.90
C PRO A 57 -82.03 -121.51 21.22
N GLU A 58 -82.56 -122.00 22.34
CA GLU A 58 -82.12 -121.59 23.70
C GLU A 58 -80.66 -121.95 24.01
N ASP A 59 -80.18 -123.11 23.55
CA ASP A 59 -78.81 -123.56 23.81
C ASP A 59 -77.77 -122.68 23.11
N LEU A 60 -78.02 -122.30 21.86
CA LEU A 60 -77.16 -121.38 21.11
C LEU A 60 -77.21 -119.97 21.72
N ARG A 61 -78.38 -119.54 22.22
CA ARG A 61 -78.54 -118.26 22.92
C ARG A 61 -77.66 -118.20 24.18
N LYS A 62 -77.57 -119.29 24.95
CA LYS A 62 -76.72 -119.37 26.16
C LYS A 62 -75.23 -119.27 25.82
N GLN A 63 -74.79 -119.89 24.72
CA GLN A 63 -73.40 -119.83 24.28
C GLN A 63 -73.00 -118.45 23.71
N VAL A 64 -73.89 -117.80 22.96
CA VAL A 64 -73.61 -116.52 22.28
C VAL A 64 -73.85 -115.30 23.20
N ALA A 65 -74.64 -115.42 24.26
CA ALA A 65 -74.97 -114.31 25.15
C ALA A 65 -73.75 -113.60 25.80
N PRO A 66 -72.72 -114.30 26.30
CA PRO A 66 -71.51 -113.65 26.83
C PRO A 66 -70.79 -112.83 25.75
N LEU A 67 -70.69 -113.36 24.52
CA LEU A 67 -70.06 -112.67 23.39
C LEU A 67 -70.80 -111.39 23.00
N LEU A 68 -72.14 -111.46 22.86
CA LEU A 68 -72.97 -110.28 22.58
C LEU A 68 -72.86 -109.22 23.69
N LYS A 69 -72.77 -109.63 24.96
CA LYS A 69 -72.60 -108.71 26.09
C LYS A 69 -71.23 -108.03 26.06
N SER A 70 -70.16 -108.74 25.69
CA SER A 70 -68.82 -108.15 25.53
C SER A 70 -68.78 -107.16 24.36
N PHE A 71 -69.34 -107.49 23.20
CA PHE A 71 -69.45 -106.55 22.08
C PHE A 71 -70.30 -105.32 22.43
N GLN A 72 -71.40 -105.51 23.16
CA GLN A 72 -72.20 -104.39 23.65
C GLN A 72 -71.40 -103.47 24.58
N GLY A 73 -70.64 -104.04 25.51
CA GLY A 73 -69.77 -103.28 26.41
C GLY A 73 -68.71 -102.46 25.66
N GLU A 74 -68.07 -103.04 24.65
CA GLU A 74 -67.08 -102.33 23.82
C GLU A 74 -67.74 -101.22 22.98
N ILE A 75 -68.90 -101.48 22.36
CA ILE A 75 -69.66 -100.46 21.60
C ILE A 75 -70.07 -99.29 22.51
N ASP A 76 -70.53 -99.57 23.73
CA ASP A 76 -70.91 -98.53 24.69
C ASP A 76 -69.68 -97.73 25.17
N ALA A 77 -68.53 -98.39 25.39
CA ALA A 77 -67.27 -97.72 25.74
C ALA A 77 -66.75 -96.83 24.59
N LEU A 78 -66.76 -97.34 23.36
CA LEU A 78 -66.39 -96.57 22.16
C LEU A 78 -67.34 -95.38 21.95
N SER A 79 -68.64 -95.57 22.14
CA SER A 79 -69.64 -94.50 22.04
C SER A 79 -69.40 -93.41 23.08
N LYS A 80 -69.06 -93.79 24.32
CA LYS A 80 -68.73 -92.83 25.39
C LYS A 80 -67.48 -92.02 25.03
N ARG A 81 -66.40 -92.68 24.60
CA ARG A 81 -65.16 -92.01 24.18
C ARG A 81 -65.37 -91.07 23.00
N SER A 82 -66.19 -91.47 22.01
CA SER A 82 -66.54 -90.63 20.86
C SER A 82 -67.27 -89.38 21.31
N LYS A 83 -68.30 -89.52 22.15
CA LYS A 83 -69.08 -88.38 22.69
C LYS A 83 -68.21 -87.41 23.49
N GLU A 84 -67.27 -87.91 24.28
CA GLU A 84 -66.32 -87.06 25.02
C GLU A 84 -65.39 -86.29 24.08
N ALA A 85 -64.84 -86.94 23.04
CA ALA A 85 -63.99 -86.28 22.05
C ALA A 85 -64.76 -85.25 21.21
N GLU A 86 -65.99 -85.59 20.79
CA GLU A 86 -66.92 -84.70 20.07
C GLU A 86 -67.28 -83.48 20.93
N ALA A 87 -67.59 -83.68 22.21
CA ALA A 87 -67.88 -82.58 23.13
C ALA A 87 -66.66 -81.67 23.33
N ALA A 88 -65.45 -82.24 23.45
CA ALA A 88 -64.21 -81.46 23.56
C ALA A 88 -63.96 -80.61 22.29
N PHE A 89 -64.14 -81.20 21.10
CA PHE A 89 -64.05 -80.48 19.83
C PHE A 89 -65.06 -79.33 19.77
N LEU A 90 -66.35 -79.60 20.04
CA LEU A 90 -67.41 -78.59 19.97
C LEU A 90 -67.18 -77.45 20.98
N ASN A 91 -66.58 -77.73 22.13
CA ASN A 91 -66.22 -76.70 23.11
C ASN A 91 -65.15 -75.74 22.58
N VAL A 92 -64.14 -76.24 21.87
CA VAL A 92 -63.10 -75.40 21.26
C VAL A 92 -63.67 -74.66 20.05
N TYR A 93 -64.41 -75.35 19.19
CA TYR A 93 -65.08 -74.79 18.02
C TYR A 93 -65.95 -73.57 18.37
N LYS A 94 -66.86 -73.72 19.34
CA LYS A 94 -67.74 -72.62 19.80
C LYS A 94 -66.99 -71.38 20.27
N ARG A 95 -65.76 -71.54 20.79
CA ARG A 95 -64.94 -70.42 21.24
C ARG A 95 -64.18 -69.73 20.11
N LEU A 96 -63.92 -70.44 19.00
CA LEU A 96 -63.10 -69.94 17.90
C LEU A 96 -63.95 -69.38 16.75
N ILE A 97 -65.16 -69.88 16.55
CA ILE A 97 -65.98 -69.51 15.38
C ILE A 97 -66.45 -68.05 15.42
N ASP A 98 -66.76 -67.54 16.61
CA ASP A 98 -67.26 -66.17 16.79
C ASP A 98 -66.12 -65.14 16.98
N VAL A 99 -64.85 -65.56 16.95
CA VAL A 99 -63.72 -64.66 17.15
C VAL A 99 -63.55 -63.79 15.90
N PRO A 100 -63.63 -62.45 16.01
CA PRO A 100 -63.38 -61.57 14.88
C PRO A 100 -61.90 -61.66 14.47
N ASP A 101 -61.64 -61.59 13.17
CA ASP A 101 -60.28 -61.59 12.63
C ASP A 101 -59.50 -60.36 13.16
N PRO A 102 -58.36 -60.54 13.85
CA PRO A 102 -57.55 -59.44 14.35
C PRO A 102 -56.74 -58.73 13.26
N VAL A 103 -56.58 -59.33 12.06
CA VAL A 103 -55.72 -58.80 10.98
C VAL A 103 -56.08 -57.36 10.58
N PRO A 104 -57.37 -56.97 10.36
CA PRO A 104 -57.72 -55.61 10.01
C PRO A 104 -57.38 -54.57 11.10
N ALA A 105 -57.59 -54.93 12.37
CA ALA A 105 -57.28 -54.05 13.49
C ALA A 105 -55.75 -53.87 13.65
N LEU A 106 -54.99 -54.94 13.44
CA LEU A 106 -53.53 -54.91 13.48
C LEU A 106 -52.93 -54.14 12.30
N ASP A 107 -53.52 -54.22 11.10
CA ASP A 107 -53.12 -53.41 9.93
C ASP A 107 -53.30 -51.91 10.22
N LEU A 108 -54.48 -51.52 10.72
CA LEU A 108 -54.73 -50.14 11.12
C LEU A 108 -53.74 -49.68 12.19
N GLY A 109 -53.48 -50.52 13.20
CA GLY A 109 -52.48 -50.25 14.24
C GLY A 109 -51.07 -50.03 13.65
N GLN A 110 -50.66 -50.87 12.69
CA GLN A 110 -49.37 -50.72 12.01
C GLN A 110 -49.31 -49.43 11.18
N GLN A 111 -50.38 -49.08 10.46
CA GLN A 111 -50.45 -47.84 9.69
C GLN A 111 -50.42 -46.61 10.58
N LEU A 112 -51.12 -46.63 11.72
CA LEU A 112 -51.08 -45.55 12.72
C LEU A 112 -49.69 -45.41 13.32
N GLN A 113 -49.02 -46.52 13.65
CA GLN A 113 -47.64 -46.50 14.14
C GLN A 113 -46.70 -45.78 13.16
N LEU A 114 -46.79 -46.09 11.86
CA LEU A 114 -46.00 -45.44 10.81
C LEU A 114 -46.34 -43.94 10.67
N LYS A 115 -47.62 -43.57 10.77
CA LYS A 115 -48.05 -42.16 10.74
C LYS A 115 -47.52 -41.40 11.95
N VAL A 116 -47.55 -41.99 13.15
CA VAL A 116 -47.01 -41.38 14.38
C VAL A 116 -45.51 -41.16 14.25
N GLN A 117 -44.77 -42.14 13.73
CA GLN A 117 -43.33 -41.98 13.48
C GLN A 117 -43.05 -40.83 12.51
N ARG A 118 -43.77 -40.76 11.38
CA ARG A 118 -43.63 -39.66 10.42
C ARG A 118 -44.00 -38.31 11.03
N LEU A 119 -45.03 -38.23 11.86
CA LEU A 119 -45.40 -36.99 12.54
C LEU A 119 -44.28 -36.53 13.47
N HIS A 120 -43.66 -37.44 14.22
CA HIS A 120 -42.53 -37.12 15.07
C HIS A 120 -41.34 -36.60 14.25
N ASP A 121 -41.00 -37.26 13.13
CA ASP A 121 -39.93 -36.79 12.24
C ASP A 121 -40.20 -35.36 11.74
N ILE A 122 -41.42 -35.09 11.26
CA ILE A 122 -41.85 -33.75 10.80
C ILE A 122 -41.80 -32.72 11.95
N GLU A 123 -42.22 -33.09 13.15
CA GLU A 123 -42.19 -32.20 14.32
C GLU A 123 -40.75 -31.82 14.68
N THR A 124 -39.82 -32.77 14.67
CA THR A 124 -38.40 -32.49 14.91
C THR A 124 -37.78 -31.63 13.82
N GLU A 125 -38.14 -31.83 12.55
CA GLU A 125 -37.70 -30.98 11.45
C GLU A 125 -38.27 -29.56 11.60
N ASN A 126 -39.55 -29.42 11.95
CA ASN A 126 -40.17 -28.11 12.15
C ASN A 126 -39.51 -27.35 13.30
N GLN A 127 -39.16 -28.04 14.39
CA GLN A 127 -38.44 -27.46 15.51
C GLN A 127 -37.06 -26.94 15.07
N LYS A 128 -36.28 -27.74 14.34
CA LYS A 128 -34.97 -27.32 13.81
C LYS A 128 -35.08 -26.14 12.86
N LEU A 129 -36.11 -26.12 11.99
CA LEU A 129 -36.35 -25.00 11.08
C LEU A 129 -36.73 -23.71 11.82
N ARG A 130 -37.44 -23.82 12.96
CA ARG A 130 -37.74 -22.65 13.80
C ARG A 130 -36.48 -22.10 14.47
N GLU A 131 -35.62 -22.99 14.97
CA GLU A 131 -34.34 -22.62 15.59
C GLU A 131 -33.42 -21.91 14.56
N THR A 132 -33.29 -22.44 13.35
CA THR A 132 -32.48 -21.78 12.30
C THR A 132 -33.05 -20.44 11.85
N LEU A 133 -34.39 -20.30 11.79
CA LEU A 133 -35.03 -19.01 11.51
C LEU A 133 -34.79 -17.99 12.63
N GLU A 134 -34.78 -18.43 13.88
CA GLU A 134 -34.47 -17.56 15.03
C GLU A 134 -33.02 -17.08 14.98
N GLU A 135 -32.08 -17.98 14.68
CA GLU A 135 -30.66 -17.65 14.47
C GLU A 135 -30.48 -16.64 13.33
N TYR A 136 -31.10 -16.87 12.16
CA TYR A 136 -31.03 -15.91 11.05
C TYR A 136 -31.65 -14.55 11.38
N ASN A 137 -32.75 -14.52 12.14
CA ASN A 137 -33.34 -13.26 12.59
C ASN A 137 -32.39 -12.49 13.53
N LYS A 138 -31.66 -13.20 14.40
CA LYS A 138 -30.64 -12.61 15.26
C LYS A 138 -29.48 -12.04 14.45
N GLU A 139 -28.93 -12.81 13.51
CA GLU A 139 -27.87 -12.33 12.61
C GLU A 139 -28.32 -11.11 11.81
N PHE A 140 -29.56 -11.10 11.31
CA PHE A 140 -30.13 -9.97 10.59
C PHE A 140 -30.22 -8.71 11.47
N ALA A 141 -30.61 -8.86 12.74
CA ALA A 141 -30.63 -7.75 13.69
C ALA A 141 -29.22 -7.19 13.97
N GLU A 142 -28.21 -8.07 14.08
CA GLU A 142 -26.81 -7.67 14.24
C GLU A 142 -26.28 -6.91 13.02
N VAL A 143 -26.54 -7.40 11.80
CA VAL A 143 -26.18 -6.72 10.55
C VAL A 143 -26.84 -5.34 10.45
N LYS A 144 -28.12 -5.23 10.81
CA LYS A 144 -28.83 -3.94 10.82
C LYS A 144 -28.21 -2.95 11.81
N ASN A 145 -27.74 -3.43 12.97
CA ASN A 145 -27.03 -2.60 13.95
C ASN A 145 -25.64 -2.16 13.41
N GLN A 146 -24.93 -3.05 12.74
CA GLN A 146 -23.67 -2.70 12.05
C GLN A 146 -23.90 -1.63 10.98
N GLU A 147 -25.02 -1.65 10.24
CA GLU A 147 -25.34 -0.60 9.26
C GLU A 147 -25.49 0.79 9.91
N VAL A 148 -26.11 0.87 11.09
CA VAL A 148 -26.21 2.11 11.88
C VAL A 148 -24.81 2.59 12.29
N THR A 149 -23.95 1.68 12.74
CA THR A 149 -22.56 2.00 13.12
C THR A 149 -21.75 2.50 11.92
N ILE A 150 -21.89 1.85 10.75
CA ILE A 150 -21.25 2.29 9.51
C ILE A 150 -21.74 3.68 9.09
N LYS A 151 -23.04 3.97 9.21
CA LYS A 151 -23.58 5.31 8.93
C LYS A 151 -22.98 6.37 9.85
N ALA A 152 -22.88 6.09 11.15
CA ALA A 152 -22.26 7.01 12.12
C ALA A 152 -20.76 7.23 11.83
N LEU A 153 -20.02 6.17 11.48
CA LEU A 153 -18.60 6.29 11.12
C LEU A 153 -18.39 7.06 9.82
N LYS A 154 -19.24 6.85 8.80
CA LYS A 154 -19.20 7.62 7.55
C LYS A 154 -19.46 9.10 7.79
N GLU A 155 -20.38 9.44 8.69
CA GLU A 155 -20.65 10.84 9.02
C GLU A 155 -19.47 11.49 9.74
N LYS A 156 -18.84 10.79 10.69
CA LYS A 156 -17.59 11.27 11.31
C LYS A 156 -16.46 11.49 10.31
N ILE A 157 -16.32 10.61 9.32
CA ILE A 157 -15.32 10.79 8.26
C ILE A 157 -15.61 12.07 7.47
N ARG A 158 -16.87 12.32 7.09
CA ARG A 158 -17.26 13.57 6.41
C ARG A 158 -16.99 14.80 7.26
N GLU A 159 -17.28 14.75 8.56
CA GLU A 159 -16.98 15.85 9.49
C GLU A 159 -15.47 16.14 9.56
N TYR A 160 -14.64 15.10 9.63
CA TYR A 160 -13.18 15.25 9.62
C TYR A 160 -12.66 15.77 8.27
N GLU A 161 -13.17 15.26 7.16
CA GLU A 161 -12.81 15.73 5.81
C GLU A 161 -13.18 17.22 5.63
N GLN A 162 -14.36 17.62 6.06
CA GLN A 162 -14.80 19.01 6.00
C GLN A 162 -13.95 19.91 6.91
N THR A 163 -13.61 19.44 8.11
CA THR A 163 -12.75 20.19 9.04
C THR A 163 -11.35 20.38 8.45
N LEU A 164 -10.75 19.33 7.89
CA LEU A 164 -9.45 19.40 7.23
C LEU A 164 -9.47 20.32 6.01
N LYS A 165 -10.54 20.26 5.20
CA LYS A 165 -10.71 21.15 4.05
C LYS A 165 -10.79 22.62 4.49
N ASN A 166 -11.60 22.93 5.51
CA ASN A 166 -11.72 24.27 6.05
C ASN A 166 -10.37 24.76 6.62
N GLN A 167 -9.63 23.91 7.34
CA GLN A 167 -8.29 24.26 7.84
C GLN A 167 -7.30 24.54 6.71
N ALA A 168 -7.30 23.71 5.67
CA ALA A 168 -6.43 23.91 4.51
C ALA A 168 -6.77 25.21 3.77
N GLU A 169 -8.07 25.53 3.63
CA GLU A 169 -8.53 26.78 3.02
C GLU A 169 -8.13 28.01 3.85
N THR A 170 -8.29 27.97 5.18
CA THR A 170 -7.81 29.03 6.07
C THR A 170 -6.30 29.25 5.96
N ILE A 171 -5.50 28.17 6.00
CA ILE A 171 -4.05 28.26 5.86
C ILE A 171 -3.66 28.81 4.48
N ALA A 172 -4.35 28.41 3.42
CA ALA A 172 -4.09 28.91 2.07
C ALA A 172 -4.39 30.42 1.98
N LEU A 173 -5.53 30.86 2.53
CA LEU A 173 -5.92 32.28 2.56
C LEU A 173 -4.91 33.12 3.36
N GLU A 174 -4.46 32.65 4.52
CA GLU A 174 -3.44 33.33 5.33
C GLU A 174 -2.10 33.44 4.58
N LYS A 175 -1.70 32.40 3.84
CA LYS A 175 -0.47 32.40 3.03
C LYS A 175 -0.59 33.34 1.84
N GLU A 176 -1.73 33.35 1.17
CA GLU A 176 -2.02 34.26 0.06
C GLU A 176 -1.97 35.71 0.53
N GLN A 177 -2.63 36.02 1.64
CA GLN A 177 -2.63 37.37 2.23
C GLN A 177 -1.22 37.81 2.65
N LYS A 178 -0.42 36.90 3.22
CA LYS A 178 0.97 37.20 3.56
C LYS A 178 1.82 37.49 2.32
N LEU A 179 1.69 36.67 1.27
CA LEU A 179 2.39 36.91 0.00
C LEU A 179 1.97 38.24 -0.62
N GLN A 180 0.68 38.56 -0.60
CA GLN A 180 0.17 39.83 -1.12
C GLN A 180 0.77 41.02 -0.36
N ASN A 181 0.87 40.95 0.97
CA ASN A 181 1.53 41.97 1.77
C ASN A 181 3.04 42.07 1.47
N ASP A 182 3.74 40.95 1.35
CA ASP A 182 5.16 40.92 1.01
C ASP A 182 5.42 41.51 -0.39
N PHE A 183 4.54 41.25 -1.37
CA PHE A 183 4.59 41.83 -2.70
C PHE A 183 4.33 43.34 -2.67
N ALA A 184 3.29 43.79 -1.95
CA ALA A 184 2.99 45.21 -1.80
C ALA A 184 4.16 45.97 -1.13
N GLU A 185 4.82 45.38 -0.12
CA GLU A 185 5.98 46.00 0.51
C GLU A 185 7.19 46.06 -0.43
N LYS A 186 7.44 45.00 -1.22
CA LYS A 186 8.49 45.00 -2.25
C LYS A 186 8.21 46.04 -3.34
N GLU A 187 6.97 46.16 -3.78
CA GLU A 187 6.56 47.16 -4.77
C GLU A 187 6.78 48.58 -4.23
N ARG A 188 6.38 48.85 -2.98
CA ARG A 188 6.64 50.13 -2.31
C ARG A 188 8.14 50.45 -2.22
N LYS A 189 8.95 49.49 -1.78
CA LYS A 189 10.42 49.65 -1.71
C LYS A 189 11.02 49.90 -3.08
N LEU A 190 10.58 49.17 -4.10
CA LEU A 190 11.03 49.37 -5.47
C LEU A 190 10.68 50.78 -5.95
N GLN A 191 9.46 51.23 -5.71
CA GLN A 191 8.99 52.57 -6.06
C GLN A 191 9.78 53.67 -5.32
N GLU A 192 10.06 53.50 -4.03
CA GLU A 192 10.92 54.40 -3.23
C GLU A 192 12.34 54.47 -3.81
N THR A 193 12.94 53.32 -4.16
CA THR A 193 14.27 53.28 -4.78
C THR A 193 14.27 53.91 -6.17
N GLN A 194 13.23 53.67 -6.98
CA GLN A 194 13.06 54.26 -8.30
C GLN A 194 12.96 55.78 -8.19
N MET A 195 12.12 56.30 -7.29
CA MET A 195 12.03 57.75 -7.05
C MET A 195 13.36 58.35 -6.59
N SER A 196 14.11 57.65 -5.75
CA SER A 196 15.43 58.12 -5.30
C SER A 196 16.46 58.13 -6.44
N THR A 197 16.46 57.10 -7.30
CA THR A 197 17.38 57.05 -8.44
C THR A 197 17.00 58.05 -9.51
N THR A 198 15.71 58.27 -9.79
CA THR A 198 15.27 59.33 -10.72
C THR A 198 15.64 60.70 -10.20
N SER A 199 15.44 61.00 -8.91
CA SER A 199 15.84 62.29 -8.33
C SER A 199 17.37 62.52 -8.39
N LYS A 200 18.18 61.48 -8.12
CA LYS A 200 19.64 61.57 -8.27
C LYS A 200 20.05 61.75 -9.73
N LEU A 201 19.34 61.12 -10.66
CA LEU A 201 19.57 61.28 -12.09
C LEU A 201 19.26 62.71 -12.53
N GLU A 202 18.11 63.26 -12.14
CA GLU A 202 17.73 64.65 -12.39
C GLU A 202 18.76 65.64 -11.83
N GLU A 203 19.26 65.40 -10.60
CA GLU A 203 20.31 66.24 -10.01
C GLU A 203 21.63 66.16 -10.79
N ALA A 204 22.00 64.96 -11.25
CA ALA A 204 23.20 64.76 -12.06
C ALA A 204 23.06 65.41 -13.45
N GLU A 205 21.90 65.27 -14.10
CA GLU A 205 21.57 65.93 -15.38
C GLU A 205 21.65 67.45 -15.23
N HIS A 206 21.08 68.02 -14.16
CA HIS A 206 21.17 69.45 -13.88
C HIS A 206 22.62 69.91 -13.66
N LYS A 207 23.44 69.12 -12.95
CA LYS A 207 24.88 69.39 -12.78
C LYS A 207 25.63 69.36 -14.12
N VAL A 208 25.34 68.37 -14.96
CA VAL A 208 25.93 68.28 -16.32
C VAL A 208 25.53 69.49 -17.15
N GLN A 209 24.26 69.90 -17.14
CA GLN A 209 23.79 71.07 -17.87
C GLN A 209 24.42 72.37 -17.36
N THR A 210 24.60 72.50 -16.04
CA THR A 210 25.30 73.63 -15.43
C THR A 210 26.76 73.67 -15.85
N LEU A 211 27.46 72.53 -15.81
CA LEU A 211 28.86 72.41 -16.24
C LEU A 211 29.02 72.66 -17.74
N GLN A 212 28.10 72.18 -18.58
CA GLN A 212 28.07 72.48 -20.01
C GLN A 212 27.91 73.99 -20.27
N THR A 213 26.99 74.64 -19.57
CA THR A 213 26.78 76.10 -19.67
C THR A 213 28.01 76.88 -19.22
N ALA A 214 28.64 76.45 -18.11
CA ALA A 214 29.88 77.07 -17.62
C ALA A 214 31.05 76.85 -18.59
N LEU A 215 31.16 75.67 -19.19
CA LEU A 215 32.19 75.36 -20.19
C LEU A 215 31.98 76.19 -21.47
N GLU A 216 30.74 76.35 -21.92
CA GLU A 216 30.45 77.21 -23.08
C GLU A 216 30.79 78.67 -22.76
N LYS A 217 30.46 79.13 -21.55
CA LYS A 217 30.83 80.47 -21.08
C LYS A 217 32.34 80.70 -21.05
N THR A 218 33.12 79.77 -20.47
CA THR A 218 34.58 79.89 -20.45
C THR A 218 35.17 79.80 -21.85
N ARG A 219 34.57 79.00 -22.74
CA ARG A 219 34.96 78.93 -24.15
C ARG A 219 34.72 80.25 -24.87
N THR A 220 33.59 80.92 -24.64
CA THR A 220 33.32 82.26 -25.20
C THR A 220 34.26 83.31 -24.62
N GLU A 221 34.50 83.31 -23.29
CA GLU A 221 35.44 84.24 -22.65
C GLU A 221 36.87 84.05 -23.19
N LEU A 222 37.30 82.81 -23.42
CA LEU A 222 38.61 82.48 -23.97
C LEU A 222 38.72 82.89 -25.44
N PHE A 223 37.62 82.78 -26.21
CA PHE A 223 37.55 83.29 -27.57
C PHE A 223 37.64 84.82 -27.63
N ASP A 224 36.91 85.52 -26.76
CA ASP A 224 36.96 86.99 -26.65
C ASP A 224 38.35 87.47 -26.23
N LEU A 225 38.97 86.80 -25.26
CA LEU A 225 40.33 87.11 -24.82
C LEU A 225 41.35 86.87 -25.93
N LYS A 226 41.20 85.77 -26.69
CA LYS A 226 42.03 85.51 -27.85
C LYS A 226 41.88 86.59 -28.92
N THR A 227 40.65 87.01 -29.20
CA THR A 227 40.37 88.08 -30.16
C THR A 227 41.03 89.39 -29.72
N LYS A 228 40.90 89.78 -28.45
CA LYS A 228 41.58 90.97 -27.89
C LYS A 228 43.10 90.86 -27.93
N TYR A 229 43.64 89.67 -27.66
CA TYR A 229 45.09 89.44 -27.73
C TYR A 229 45.61 89.55 -29.17
N ASP A 230 44.88 89.01 -30.14
CA ASP A 230 45.19 89.14 -31.58
C ASP A 230 45.07 90.63 -32.03
N GLU A 231 44.07 91.37 -31.53
CA GLU A 231 43.94 92.84 -31.71
C GLU A 231 45.12 93.61 -31.09
N GLU A 232 45.56 93.25 -29.89
CA GLU A 232 46.70 93.90 -29.23
C GLU A 232 48.02 93.59 -29.97
N ILE A 233 48.22 92.35 -30.42
CA ILE A 233 49.37 91.98 -31.27
C ILE A 233 49.39 92.82 -32.53
N THR A 234 48.26 92.94 -33.23
CA THR A 234 48.17 93.73 -34.47
C THR A 234 48.41 95.21 -34.21
N ALA A 235 47.79 95.79 -33.17
CA ALA A 235 48.06 97.17 -32.78
C ALA A 235 49.53 97.42 -32.38
N LYS A 236 50.17 96.47 -31.70
CA LYS A 236 51.61 96.53 -31.38
C LYS A 236 52.47 96.40 -32.62
N ALA A 237 52.09 95.56 -33.58
CA ALA A 237 52.77 95.47 -34.86
C ALA A 237 52.69 96.81 -35.63
N ASP A 238 51.52 97.44 -35.67
CA ASP A 238 51.31 98.75 -36.28
C ASP A 238 52.11 99.86 -35.56
N GLU A 239 52.15 99.83 -34.22
CA GLU A 239 52.97 100.77 -33.41
C GLU A 239 54.46 100.59 -33.70
N ILE A 240 54.94 99.35 -33.80
CA ILE A 240 56.31 99.03 -34.20
C ILE A 240 56.59 99.54 -35.62
N GLU A 241 55.66 99.37 -36.57
CA GLU A 241 55.80 99.86 -37.93
C GLU A 241 55.88 101.40 -37.98
N MET A 242 55.04 102.10 -37.21
CA MET A 242 55.14 103.55 -37.07
C MET A 242 56.48 103.98 -36.46
N ILE A 243 56.92 103.36 -35.37
CA ILE A 243 58.21 103.66 -34.73
C ILE A 243 59.35 103.38 -35.69
N MET A 244 59.30 102.28 -36.44
CA MET A 244 60.27 101.99 -37.49
C MET A 244 60.29 103.08 -38.57
N THR A 245 59.12 103.55 -39.01
CA THR A 245 59.00 104.62 -40.01
C THR A 245 59.54 105.96 -39.48
N ASP A 246 59.24 106.29 -38.21
CA ASP A 246 59.75 107.49 -37.56
C ASP A 246 61.24 107.38 -37.25
N LEU A 247 61.74 106.19 -36.91
CA LEU A 247 63.17 105.90 -36.77
C LEU A 247 63.88 106.04 -38.11
N GLU A 248 63.29 105.55 -39.20
CA GLU A 248 63.83 105.71 -40.55
C GLU A 248 63.85 107.17 -40.98
N ARG A 249 62.79 107.93 -40.68
CA ARG A 249 62.73 109.38 -40.88
C ARG A 249 63.72 110.14 -40.00
N ALA A 250 63.89 109.74 -38.75
CA ALA A 250 64.85 110.33 -37.81
C ALA A 250 66.28 110.00 -38.22
N ASN A 251 66.54 108.78 -38.71
CA ASN A 251 67.82 108.40 -39.29
C ASN A 251 68.10 109.18 -40.57
N GLN A 252 67.11 109.38 -41.45
CA GLN A 252 67.29 110.27 -42.61
C GLN A 252 67.60 111.71 -42.19
N ARG A 253 66.90 112.26 -41.20
CA ARG A 253 67.20 113.59 -40.64
C ARG A 253 68.57 113.63 -39.99
N ALA A 254 68.96 112.60 -39.25
CA ALA A 254 70.27 112.48 -38.63
C ALA A 254 71.35 112.34 -39.69
N GLU A 255 71.11 111.64 -40.80
CA GLU A 255 72.03 111.52 -41.93
C GLU A 255 72.18 112.86 -42.68
N VAL A 256 71.09 113.62 -42.85
CA VAL A 256 71.15 115.00 -43.38
C VAL A 256 71.89 115.93 -42.41
N ALA A 257 71.56 115.90 -41.12
CA ALA A 257 72.24 116.69 -40.10
C ALA A 257 73.70 116.26 -39.92
N GLN A 258 74.03 114.99 -40.15
CA GLN A 258 75.40 114.47 -40.10
C GLN A 258 76.16 114.88 -41.36
N ARG A 259 75.54 114.92 -42.55
CA ARG A 259 76.14 115.56 -43.73
C ARG A 259 76.36 117.05 -43.53
N GLU A 260 75.41 117.76 -42.92
CA GLU A 260 75.55 119.18 -42.55
C GLU A 260 76.62 119.39 -41.48
N ALA A 261 76.67 118.52 -40.47
CA ALA A 261 77.69 118.52 -39.42
C ALA A 261 79.06 118.05 -39.92
N GLU A 262 79.15 117.24 -40.99
CA GLU A 262 80.37 116.86 -41.68
C GLU A 262 80.87 118.03 -42.54
N THR A 263 79.99 118.73 -43.26
CA THR A 263 80.35 119.97 -43.96
C THR A 263 80.74 121.11 -43.01
N LEU A 264 80.16 121.16 -41.81
CA LEU A 264 80.56 122.09 -40.74
C LEU A 264 81.79 121.59 -39.97
N ARG A 265 82.02 120.26 -39.84
CA ARG A 265 83.27 119.67 -39.30
C ARG A 265 84.46 119.90 -40.22
N GLU A 266 84.27 119.92 -41.53
CA GLU A 266 85.31 120.31 -42.48
C GLU A 266 85.69 121.80 -42.33
N GLN A 267 84.77 122.66 -41.89
CA GLN A 267 85.04 124.06 -41.55
C GLN A 267 85.57 124.29 -40.12
N LEU A 268 85.34 123.35 -39.20
CA LEU A 268 85.81 123.41 -37.80
C LEU A 268 87.02 122.50 -37.52
N SER A 269 87.57 121.86 -38.55
CA SER A 269 88.82 121.08 -38.53
C SER A 269 90.09 121.96 -38.61
N SER A 270 89.97 123.29 -38.53
CA SER A 270 91.09 124.24 -38.50
C SER A 270 91.32 124.94 -37.16
N ALA A 271 90.76 124.45 -36.04
CA ALA A 271 91.11 124.94 -34.70
C ALA A 271 90.84 123.91 -33.59
N ASN A 272 91.95 123.34 -33.06
CA ASN A 272 92.09 122.65 -31.77
C ASN A 272 91.31 121.35 -31.55
N HIS A 273 91.92 120.15 -31.59
CA HIS A 273 93.01 119.61 -30.75
C HIS A 273 92.62 119.42 -29.27
N SER A 274 92.79 118.16 -28.79
CA SER A 274 92.87 117.68 -27.38
C SER A 274 91.56 117.66 -26.56
N LEU A 275 91.22 116.69 -25.69
CA LEU A 275 91.85 115.49 -25.13
C LEU A 275 90.73 114.71 -24.37
N GLN A 276 90.74 113.36 -24.44
CA GLN A 276 90.57 112.39 -23.31
C GLN A 276 89.31 112.39 -22.38
N LEU A 277 88.80 111.29 -21.78
CA LEU A 277 89.11 109.84 -21.69
C LEU A 277 88.00 109.13 -20.84
N ALA A 278 87.87 107.80 -20.99
CA ALA A 278 87.51 106.76 -19.99
C ALA A 278 86.02 106.62 -19.51
N SER A 279 85.42 105.43 -19.29
CA SER A 279 85.94 104.05 -19.08
C SER A 279 84.88 102.92 -19.23
N GLN A 280 85.32 101.76 -19.78
CA GLN A 280 85.17 100.36 -19.25
C GLN A 280 83.77 99.67 -19.17
N ILE A 281 83.55 98.34 -19.33
CA ILE A 281 84.30 97.06 -19.54
C ILE A 281 83.22 95.99 -19.93
N GLN A 282 83.35 95.19 -21.02
CA GLN A 282 83.84 93.78 -21.11
C GLN A 282 83.15 92.76 -20.16
N LYS A 283 82.88 91.47 -20.44
CA LYS A 283 83.03 90.51 -21.56
C LYS A 283 82.39 89.18 -21.06
N ALA A 284 81.89 88.33 -21.95
CA ALA A 284 81.70 86.87 -21.73
C ALA A 284 83.03 86.12 -22.06
N PRO A 285 83.15 84.77 -22.18
CA PRO A 285 82.34 83.59 -21.76
C PRO A 285 83.22 82.39 -21.23
N ASP A 286 82.67 81.15 -21.29
CA ASP A 286 83.27 79.77 -21.30
C ASP A 286 83.35 79.00 -19.96
N VAL A 287 82.59 77.91 -19.69
CA VAL A 287 82.53 76.49 -20.18
C VAL A 287 83.71 75.62 -19.76
N GLU A 288 83.50 74.82 -18.71
CA GLU A 288 84.11 73.48 -18.51
C GLU A 288 83.39 72.74 -17.36
N GLY A 289 82.86 71.52 -17.62
CA GLY A 289 82.07 70.77 -16.63
C GLY A 289 81.61 69.38 -17.06
N GLN A 290 82.45 68.65 -17.80
CA GLN A 290 82.19 67.30 -18.32
C GLN A 290 82.64 66.19 -17.35
N VAL A 291 82.30 66.27 -16.06
CA VAL A 291 82.48 65.14 -15.12
C VAL A 291 81.31 65.04 -14.13
N ASP A 292 80.70 66.15 -13.73
CA ASP A 292 79.52 66.16 -12.85
C ASP A 292 78.21 65.75 -13.55
N SER A 293 78.13 65.91 -14.87
CA SER A 293 76.93 65.58 -15.65
C SER A 293 76.65 64.06 -15.69
N LEU A 294 77.68 63.22 -15.82
CA LEU A 294 77.48 61.76 -15.86
C LEU A 294 77.10 61.19 -14.48
N LEU A 295 77.66 61.74 -13.39
CA LEU A 295 77.30 61.36 -12.02
C LEU A 295 75.89 61.87 -11.64
N SER A 296 75.47 63.03 -12.14
CA SER A 296 74.09 63.53 -12.04
C SER A 296 73.11 62.64 -12.81
N ILE A 297 73.45 62.19 -14.02
CA ILE A 297 72.59 61.32 -14.82
C ILE A 297 72.46 59.92 -14.19
N ILE A 298 73.56 59.32 -13.72
CA ILE A 298 73.52 58.00 -13.06
C ILE A 298 72.80 58.07 -11.71
N SER A 299 72.99 59.14 -10.94
CA SER A 299 72.26 59.33 -9.67
C SER A 299 70.75 59.55 -9.91
N SER A 300 70.37 60.32 -10.94
CA SER A 300 68.96 60.51 -11.33
C SER A 300 68.31 59.23 -11.87
N GLN A 301 69.06 58.38 -12.61
CA GLN A 301 68.57 57.08 -13.07
C GLN A 301 68.39 56.11 -11.90
N ARG A 302 69.34 56.05 -10.96
CA ARG A 302 69.23 55.22 -9.76
C ARG A 302 68.05 55.64 -8.90
N GLU A 303 67.81 56.94 -8.77
CA GLU A 303 66.64 57.46 -8.04
C GLU A 303 65.33 57.09 -8.74
N ARG A 304 65.25 57.23 -10.08
CA ARG A 304 64.10 56.76 -10.87
C ARG A 304 63.82 55.27 -10.72
N PHE A 305 64.86 54.42 -10.75
CA PHE A 305 64.68 52.99 -10.52
C PHE A 305 64.23 52.68 -9.10
N ARG A 306 64.72 53.42 -8.10
CA ARG A 306 64.29 53.29 -6.71
C ARG A 306 62.81 53.65 -6.55
N THR A 307 62.36 54.76 -7.13
CA THR A 307 60.95 55.17 -7.12
C THR A 307 60.07 54.15 -7.85
N ARG A 308 60.48 53.69 -9.04
CA ARG A 308 59.76 52.67 -9.82
C ARG A 308 59.63 51.35 -9.05
N ASN A 309 60.67 50.94 -8.32
CA ASN A 309 60.64 49.72 -7.53
C ASN A 309 59.72 49.86 -6.30
N GLN A 310 59.69 51.05 -5.67
CA GLN A 310 58.74 51.33 -4.58
C GLN A 310 57.28 51.36 -5.07
N GLU A 311 57.03 51.94 -6.25
CA GLU A 311 55.70 51.90 -6.90
C GLU A 311 55.27 50.46 -7.20
N LEU A 312 56.16 49.65 -7.79
CA LEU A 312 55.88 48.24 -8.09
C LEU A 312 55.65 47.40 -6.82
N GLU A 313 56.40 47.65 -5.74
CA GLU A 313 56.17 47.01 -4.45
C GLU A 313 54.82 47.41 -3.83
N ALA A 314 54.42 48.67 -3.98
CA ALA A 314 53.12 49.16 -3.51
C ALA A 314 51.96 48.53 -4.30
N GLU A 315 52.07 48.47 -5.64
CA GLU A 315 51.10 47.80 -6.51
C GLU A 315 51.02 46.29 -6.20
N HIS A 316 52.15 45.63 -5.95
CA HIS A 316 52.17 44.22 -5.57
C HIS A 316 51.46 43.97 -4.24
N ARG A 317 51.70 44.83 -3.23
CA ARG A 317 51.00 44.74 -1.93
C ARG A 317 49.51 45.00 -2.07
N MET A 318 49.10 45.96 -2.90
CA MET A 318 47.69 46.20 -3.19
C MET A 318 47.04 44.99 -3.88
N ALA A 319 47.68 44.42 -4.91
CA ALA A 319 47.19 43.23 -5.59
C ALA A 319 47.07 42.02 -4.64
N GLN A 320 48.05 41.81 -3.75
CA GLN A 320 47.98 40.78 -2.72
C GLN A 320 46.81 40.99 -1.75
N HIS A 321 46.57 42.23 -1.31
CA HIS A 321 45.44 42.55 -0.46
C HIS A 321 44.10 42.32 -1.18
N THR A 322 43.99 42.68 -2.46
CA THR A 322 42.80 42.40 -3.28
C THR A 322 42.57 40.90 -3.45
N ILE A 323 43.62 40.10 -3.67
CA ILE A 323 43.49 38.64 -3.77
C ILE A 323 42.99 38.05 -2.44
N GLN A 324 43.52 38.49 -1.30
CA GLN A 324 43.06 38.02 0.01
C GLN A 324 41.60 38.43 0.29
N ALA A 325 41.20 39.65 -0.09
CA ALA A 325 39.82 40.10 0.04
C ALA A 325 38.87 39.30 -0.85
N LEU A 326 39.25 39.03 -2.10
CA LEU A 326 38.45 38.20 -3.01
C LEU A 326 38.38 36.74 -2.54
N GLN A 327 39.45 36.19 -1.95
CA GLN A 327 39.45 34.85 -1.36
C GLN A 327 38.50 34.76 -0.16
N SER A 328 38.50 35.75 0.73
CA SER A 328 37.60 35.77 1.89
C SER A 328 36.14 35.96 1.48
N GLU A 329 35.87 36.78 0.45
CA GLU A 329 34.54 36.94 -0.13
C GLU A 329 34.07 35.64 -0.78
N LEU A 330 34.94 34.93 -1.50
CA LEU A 330 34.63 33.65 -2.13
C LEU A 330 34.30 32.58 -1.07
N ASP A 331 35.04 32.53 0.03
CA ASP A 331 34.75 31.62 1.14
C ASP A 331 33.47 32.00 1.90
N SER A 332 33.19 33.29 2.06
CA SER A 332 31.91 33.77 2.61
C SER A 332 30.74 33.36 1.71
N LEU A 333 30.84 33.61 0.41
CA LEU A 333 29.82 33.21 -0.56
C LEU A 333 29.63 31.69 -0.61
N ARG A 334 30.70 30.90 -0.46
CA ARG A 334 30.58 29.43 -0.32
C ARG A 334 29.82 29.04 0.95
N ALA A 335 30.16 29.65 2.09
CA ALA A 335 29.47 29.37 3.35
C ALA A 335 27.98 29.76 3.28
N ASP A 336 27.67 30.88 2.66
CA ASP A 336 26.29 31.35 2.50
C ASP A 336 25.51 30.51 1.47
N ASN A 337 26.14 30.07 0.37
CA ASN A 337 25.56 29.10 -0.55
C ASN A 337 25.22 27.78 0.16
N ILE A 338 26.10 27.30 1.04
CA ILE A 338 25.81 26.12 1.87
C ILE A 338 24.59 26.39 2.76
N LYS A 339 24.54 27.50 3.50
CA LYS A 339 23.38 27.85 4.35
C LYS A 339 22.08 28.01 3.56
N LEU A 340 22.14 28.61 2.36
CA LEU A 340 21.02 28.72 1.44
C LEU A 340 20.53 27.34 1.01
N PHE A 341 21.46 26.43 0.72
CA PHE A 341 21.15 25.03 0.45
C PHE A 341 20.47 24.35 1.66
N GLU A 342 20.93 24.57 2.89
CA GLU A 342 20.27 24.04 4.10
C GLU A 342 18.82 24.55 4.21
N LYS A 343 18.61 25.84 3.96
CA LYS A 343 17.27 26.47 3.98
C LYS A 343 16.37 25.92 2.87
N ILE A 344 16.88 25.80 1.64
CA ILE A 344 16.13 25.23 0.51
C ILE A 344 15.75 23.78 0.83
N LYS A 345 16.69 22.96 1.30
CA LYS A 345 16.43 21.57 1.69
C LYS A 345 15.40 21.47 2.82
N PHE A 346 15.48 22.36 3.83
CA PHE A 346 14.49 22.42 4.91
C PHE A 346 13.09 22.77 4.39
N LEU A 347 12.99 23.70 3.43
CA LEU A 347 11.74 24.10 2.80
C LEU A 347 11.18 23.04 1.83
N GLN A 348 12.04 22.35 1.07
CA GLN A 348 11.68 21.19 0.23
C GLN A 348 11.19 20.01 1.07
N ASN A 349 11.70 19.83 2.28
CA ASN A 349 11.20 18.78 3.18
C ASN A 349 9.78 19.08 3.69
N TYR A 350 9.33 20.34 3.64
CA TYR A 350 7.95 20.77 3.91
C TYR A 350 7.06 20.83 2.66
N SER A 351 7.65 20.92 1.46
CA SER A 351 6.93 21.00 0.18
C SER A 351 7.18 19.72 -0.63
N GLY A 352 6.21 18.79 -0.56
CA GLY A 352 6.32 17.47 -1.16
C GLY A 352 6.76 17.46 -2.62
N ARG A 353 7.87 16.75 -2.89
CA ARG A 353 8.29 16.09 -4.15
C ARG A 353 7.88 16.79 -5.46
N GLY A 354 8.79 17.61 -6.00
CA GLY A 354 8.87 17.96 -7.42
C GLY A 354 10.29 17.69 -7.93
N GLY A 355 10.43 16.83 -8.94
CA GLY A 355 11.71 16.31 -9.43
C GLY A 355 12.45 17.23 -10.40
N GLY A 356 13.77 17.13 -10.35
CA GLY A 356 14.71 17.79 -11.28
C GLY A 356 16.10 17.79 -10.66
N SER A 357 16.85 16.68 -10.79
CA SER A 357 18.21 16.54 -10.26
C SER A 357 19.16 17.45 -11.03
N ASP A 358 19.56 18.57 -10.43
CA ASP A 358 20.60 19.47 -10.95
C ASP A 358 21.96 19.08 -10.35
N ASP A 359 23.01 19.01 -11.17
CA ASP A 359 24.37 18.56 -10.79
C ASP A 359 25.00 19.43 -9.69
N THR A 360 24.56 20.69 -9.62
CA THR A 360 24.89 21.66 -8.56
C THR A 360 24.30 21.27 -7.21
N GLU A 361 23.06 20.78 -7.18
CA GLU A 361 22.37 20.32 -5.97
C GLU A 361 23.10 19.11 -5.35
N LEU A 362 23.58 18.18 -6.19
CA LEU A 362 24.34 17.02 -5.77
C LEU A 362 25.68 17.41 -5.09
N ARG A 363 26.40 18.39 -5.65
CA ARG A 363 27.69 18.86 -5.12
C ARG A 363 27.57 19.57 -3.76
N TYR A 364 26.54 20.40 -3.59
CA TYR A 364 26.28 21.06 -2.30
C TYR A 364 25.62 20.12 -1.30
N SER A 365 24.79 19.17 -1.76
CA SER A 365 24.24 18.09 -0.91
C SER A 365 25.34 17.20 -0.34
N SER A 366 26.36 16.84 -1.14
CA SER A 366 27.47 16.02 -0.64
C SER A 366 28.29 16.74 0.44
N GLN A 367 28.58 18.03 0.24
CA GLN A 367 29.30 18.85 1.24
C GLN A 367 28.49 19.08 2.52
N TYR A 368 27.16 19.19 2.39
CA TYR A 368 26.23 19.29 3.51
C TYR A 368 26.16 17.97 4.31
N GLU A 369 25.99 16.83 3.64
CA GLU A 369 25.94 15.51 4.31
C GLU A 369 27.26 15.14 5.00
N GLU A 370 28.39 15.56 4.45
CA GLU A 370 29.72 15.34 5.03
C GLU A 370 29.92 16.12 6.35
N ARG A 371 29.26 17.28 6.50
CA ARG A 371 29.34 18.11 7.72
C ARG A 371 28.38 17.69 8.83
N LEU A 372 27.27 17.01 8.50
CA LEU A 372 26.17 16.82 9.44
C LEU A 372 26.25 15.57 10.32
N ASP A 373 26.93 14.50 9.89
CA ASP A 373 27.00 13.32 10.74
C ASP A 373 28.20 12.39 10.44
N PRO A 374 29.32 12.50 11.20
CA PRO A 374 30.50 11.65 11.05
C PRO A 374 30.20 10.15 11.13
N PHE A 375 29.17 9.75 11.88
CA PHE A 375 28.78 8.34 12.06
C PHE A 375 28.01 7.76 10.87
N SER A 376 27.33 8.60 10.08
CA SER A 376 26.65 8.16 8.85
C SER A 376 27.66 7.65 7.82
N SER A 377 28.81 8.34 7.69
CA SER A 377 29.91 7.95 6.80
C SER A 377 30.58 6.64 7.26
N PHE A 378 30.72 6.45 8.57
CA PHE A 378 31.23 5.23 9.17
C PHE A 378 30.28 4.05 8.96
N SER A 379 28.98 4.23 9.22
CA SER A 379 27.97 3.18 9.04
C SER A 379 27.81 2.76 7.56
N LYS A 380 27.94 3.71 6.62
CA LYS A 380 27.97 3.43 5.17
C LYS A 380 29.21 2.58 4.81
N ARG A 381 30.40 2.95 5.31
CA ARG A 381 31.65 2.18 5.11
C ARG A 381 31.61 0.80 5.77
N GLU A 382 31.00 0.67 6.95
CA GLU A 382 30.84 -0.61 7.66
C GLU A 382 29.85 -1.54 6.95
N ARG A 383 28.72 -1.02 6.46
CA ARG A 383 27.77 -1.77 5.60
C ARG A 383 28.44 -2.23 4.31
N GLN A 384 29.30 -1.41 3.72
CA GLN A 384 30.02 -1.75 2.49
C GLN A 384 31.10 -2.81 2.74
N ARG A 385 31.82 -2.76 3.88
CA ARG A 385 32.70 -3.85 4.33
C ARG A 385 31.96 -5.16 4.54
N LYS A 386 30.83 -5.12 5.26
CA LYS A 386 29.97 -6.31 5.49
C LYS A 386 29.41 -6.86 4.18
N TYR A 387 29.04 -6.00 3.23
CA TYR A 387 28.58 -6.43 1.90
C TYR A 387 29.70 -7.10 1.10
N LEU A 388 30.92 -6.57 1.16
CA LEU A 388 32.08 -7.15 0.48
C LEU A 388 32.53 -8.48 1.10
N SER A 389 32.38 -8.66 2.42
CA SER A 389 32.69 -9.90 3.13
C SER A 389 31.68 -11.04 2.94
N LEU A 390 30.56 -10.81 2.26
CA LEU A 390 29.56 -11.84 1.96
C LEU A 390 29.98 -12.73 0.78
N SER A 391 29.62 -14.01 0.88
CA SER A 391 29.83 -15.00 -0.18
C SER A 391 29.13 -14.58 -1.48
N PRO A 392 29.64 -14.95 -2.68
CA PRO A 392 28.97 -14.66 -3.95
C PRO A 392 27.50 -15.11 -4.00
N TRP A 393 27.16 -16.23 -3.35
CA TRP A 393 25.79 -16.74 -3.25
C TRP A 393 24.90 -15.93 -2.30
N ASP A 394 25.47 -15.39 -1.22
CA ASP A 394 24.76 -14.48 -0.31
C ASP A 394 24.49 -13.14 -0.99
N LYS A 395 25.43 -12.66 -1.81
CA LYS A 395 25.26 -11.44 -2.62
C LYS A 395 24.15 -11.59 -3.66
N ALA A 396 24.06 -12.77 -4.30
CA ALA A 396 22.99 -13.09 -5.24
C ALA A 396 21.62 -13.20 -4.55
N THR A 397 21.57 -13.81 -3.36
CA THR A 397 20.33 -13.92 -2.58
C THR A 397 19.87 -12.55 -2.08
N LEU A 398 20.80 -11.68 -1.65
CA LEU A 398 20.48 -10.31 -1.23
C LEU A 398 20.07 -9.41 -2.39
N SER A 399 20.65 -9.59 -3.59
CA SER A 399 20.22 -8.83 -4.77
C SER A 399 18.83 -9.27 -5.23
N MET A 400 18.55 -10.57 -5.23
CA MET A 400 17.22 -11.12 -5.52
C MET A 400 16.19 -10.69 -4.47
N GLY A 401 16.55 -10.73 -3.19
CA GLY A 401 15.72 -10.26 -2.08
C GLY A 401 15.41 -8.76 -2.20
N ARG A 402 16.40 -7.91 -2.51
CA ARG A 402 16.15 -6.47 -2.75
C ARG A 402 15.28 -6.23 -3.98
N LEU A 403 15.41 -7.02 -5.03
CA LEU A 403 14.61 -6.87 -6.25
C LEU A 403 13.13 -7.20 -6.00
N VAL A 404 12.87 -8.22 -5.18
CA VAL A 404 11.51 -8.56 -4.73
C VAL A 404 10.96 -7.54 -3.75
N LEU A 405 11.78 -7.04 -2.81
CA LEU A 405 11.36 -6.10 -1.76
C LEU A 405 11.25 -4.64 -2.23
N SER A 406 11.97 -4.22 -3.28
CA SER A 406 11.98 -2.83 -3.75
C SER A 406 10.72 -2.48 -4.56
N ASN A 407 10.17 -3.45 -5.29
CA ASN A 407 9.02 -3.22 -6.15
C ASN A 407 7.71 -3.63 -5.44
N LYS A 408 6.75 -2.69 -5.35
CA LYS A 408 5.42 -2.95 -4.77
C LYS A 408 4.71 -4.12 -5.47
N MET A 409 4.82 -4.22 -6.80
CA MET A 409 4.22 -5.32 -7.58
C MET A 409 4.88 -6.67 -7.29
N ALA A 410 6.22 -6.71 -7.18
CA ALA A 410 6.94 -7.95 -6.86
C ALA A 410 6.62 -8.46 -5.45
N ARG A 411 6.44 -7.56 -4.48
CA ARG A 411 5.97 -7.91 -3.13
C ARG A 411 4.57 -8.51 -3.15
N THR A 412 3.64 -7.91 -3.90
CA THR A 412 2.28 -8.42 -4.04
C THR A 412 2.26 -9.80 -4.70
N ILE A 413 3.01 -9.98 -5.79
CA ILE A 413 3.13 -11.28 -6.48
C ILE A 413 3.76 -12.32 -5.56
N GLY A 414 4.83 -11.98 -4.83
CA GLY A 414 5.48 -12.87 -3.88
C GLY A 414 4.54 -13.31 -2.75
N PHE A 415 3.76 -12.38 -2.20
CA PHE A 415 2.74 -12.68 -1.18
C PHE A 415 1.70 -13.68 -1.69
N PHE A 416 1.10 -13.41 -2.85
CA PHE A 416 0.10 -14.32 -3.43
C PHE A 416 0.69 -15.67 -3.84
N TYR A 417 1.93 -15.71 -4.32
CA TYR A 417 2.64 -16.95 -4.62
C TYR A 417 2.86 -17.79 -3.37
N THR A 418 3.29 -17.18 -2.25
CA THR A 418 3.42 -17.89 -0.97
C THR A 418 2.08 -18.38 -0.45
N LEU A 419 1.02 -17.57 -0.54
CA LEU A 419 -0.32 -17.98 -0.13
C LEU A 419 -0.85 -19.15 -0.96
N PHE A 420 -0.65 -19.10 -2.28
CA PHE A 420 -1.01 -20.17 -3.20
C PHE A 420 -0.27 -21.47 -2.88
N LEU A 421 1.04 -21.41 -2.64
CA LEU A 421 1.82 -22.58 -2.21
C LEU A 421 1.31 -23.16 -0.89
N HIS A 422 0.97 -22.33 0.09
CA HIS A 422 0.40 -22.79 1.34
C HIS A 422 -0.96 -23.48 1.12
N CYS A 423 -1.86 -22.89 0.32
CA CYS A 423 -3.12 -23.52 -0.04
C CYS A 423 -2.91 -24.86 -0.75
N LEU A 424 -1.94 -24.96 -1.66
CA LEU A 424 -1.62 -26.20 -2.36
C LEU A 424 -1.11 -27.27 -1.40
N VAL A 425 -0.19 -26.93 -0.50
CA VAL A 425 0.30 -27.86 0.53
C VAL A 425 -0.85 -28.32 1.43
N PHE A 426 -1.73 -27.41 1.87
CA PHE A 426 -2.91 -27.77 2.65
C PHE A 426 -3.87 -28.70 1.88
N LEU A 427 -4.09 -28.47 0.58
CA LEU A 427 -4.91 -29.34 -0.25
C LEU A 427 -4.30 -30.74 -0.42
N VAL A 428 -2.98 -30.82 -0.61
CA VAL A 428 -2.26 -32.10 -0.70
C VAL A 428 -2.34 -32.85 0.62
N LEU A 429 -2.08 -32.18 1.75
CA LEU A 429 -2.20 -32.78 3.08
C LEU A 429 -3.64 -33.21 3.39
N TYR A 430 -4.63 -32.41 3.02
CA TYR A 430 -6.04 -32.76 3.15
C TYR A 430 -6.40 -33.98 2.31
N LYS A 431 -5.93 -34.05 1.06
CA LYS A 431 -6.16 -35.22 0.20
C LYS A 431 -5.48 -36.48 0.74
N LEU A 432 -4.27 -36.37 1.27
CA LEU A 432 -3.57 -37.47 1.93
C LEU A 432 -4.34 -37.94 3.18
N ALA A 433 -4.71 -37.02 4.06
CA ALA A 433 -5.46 -37.34 5.28
C ALA A 433 -6.84 -37.95 4.98
N TRP A 434 -7.54 -37.44 3.96
CA TRP A 434 -8.82 -37.97 3.50
C TRP A 434 -8.68 -39.37 2.90
N SER A 435 -7.64 -39.60 2.09
CA SER A 435 -7.38 -40.93 1.53
C SER A 435 -7.08 -41.95 2.63
N GLU A 436 -6.25 -41.57 3.61
CA GLU A 436 -5.91 -42.42 4.76
C GLU A 436 -7.13 -42.68 5.65
N SER A 437 -8.01 -41.70 5.86
CA SER A 437 -9.24 -41.89 6.62
C SER A 437 -10.21 -42.84 5.92
N VAL A 438 -10.37 -42.72 4.59
CA VAL A 438 -11.24 -43.63 3.81
C VAL A 438 -10.71 -45.07 3.83
N GLU A 439 -9.39 -45.26 3.79
CA GLU A 439 -8.79 -46.59 3.91
C GLU A 439 -9.02 -47.20 5.31
N ARG A 440 -8.88 -46.40 6.37
CA ARG A 440 -9.21 -46.80 7.75
C ARG A 440 -10.70 -47.11 7.94
N ASP A 441 -11.60 -46.34 7.33
CA ASP A 441 -13.04 -46.57 7.38
C ASP A 441 -13.43 -47.84 6.60
N CYS A 442 -12.77 -48.11 5.46
CA CYS A 442 -12.97 -49.34 4.70
C CYS A 442 -12.50 -50.58 5.48
N THR A 443 -11.32 -50.53 6.09
CA THR A 443 -10.78 -51.64 6.90
C THR A 443 -11.64 -51.91 8.14
N THR A 444 -12.09 -50.87 8.84
CA THR A 444 -13.01 -51.03 9.99
C THR A 444 -14.38 -51.55 9.58
N PHE A 445 -14.92 -51.11 8.43
CA PHE A 445 -16.16 -51.64 7.88
C PHE A 445 -16.04 -53.12 7.49
N CYS A 446 -14.94 -53.50 6.83
CA CYS A 446 -14.65 -54.89 6.50
C CYS A 446 -14.50 -55.76 7.75
N ALA A 447 -13.77 -55.29 8.77
CA ALA A 447 -13.63 -55.97 10.05
C ALA A 447 -14.97 -56.15 10.77
N LYS A 448 -15.82 -55.12 10.79
CA LYS A 448 -17.16 -55.19 11.38
C LYS A 448 -18.05 -56.19 10.64
N LYS A 449 -18.05 -56.15 9.30
CA LYS A 449 -18.84 -57.08 8.48
C LYS A 449 -18.38 -58.53 8.63
N PHE A 450 -17.07 -58.75 8.80
CA PHE A 450 -16.51 -60.05 9.11
C PHE A 450 -16.92 -60.53 10.51
N ALA A 451 -16.84 -59.68 11.52
CA ALA A 451 -17.31 -59.99 12.88
C ALA A 451 -18.80 -60.33 12.92
N ASP A 452 -19.64 -59.55 12.23
CA ASP A 452 -21.08 -59.79 12.10
C ASP A 452 -21.36 -61.13 11.36
N HIS A 453 -20.56 -61.48 10.34
CA HIS A 453 -20.65 -62.78 9.67
C HIS A 453 -20.24 -63.94 10.58
N LEU A 454 -19.14 -63.78 11.33
CA LEU A 454 -18.66 -64.79 12.28
C LEU A 454 -19.72 -65.06 13.36
N HIS A 455 -20.31 -64.01 13.94
CA HIS A 455 -21.38 -64.09 14.93
C HIS A 455 -22.66 -64.73 14.36
N LYS A 456 -22.98 -64.46 13.08
CA LYS A 456 -24.21 -64.99 12.46
C LYS A 456 -24.10 -66.45 12.02
N PHE A 457 -22.92 -66.91 11.60
CA PHE A 457 -22.74 -68.22 10.96
C PHE A 457 -21.90 -69.21 11.78
N HIS A 458 -21.07 -68.75 12.72
CA HIS A 458 -20.15 -69.62 13.46
C HIS A 458 -20.37 -69.64 14.98
N GLU A 459 -21.32 -68.87 15.52
CA GLU A 459 -21.59 -68.84 16.96
C GLU A 459 -22.41 -70.06 17.45
N ASN A 460 -23.02 -70.83 16.54
CA ASN A 460 -23.71 -72.08 16.85
C ASN A 460 -22.87 -73.34 16.59
N ASP A 461 -21.63 -73.20 16.11
CA ASP A 461 -20.72 -74.34 15.94
C ASP A 461 -19.89 -74.52 17.22
N ASN A 462 -20.40 -75.37 18.10
CA ASN A 462 -19.73 -75.79 19.32
C ASN A 462 -18.34 -76.40 19.00
N GLY A 463 -17.28 -75.60 19.16
CA GLY A 463 -16.02 -76.04 19.78
C GLY A 463 -15.11 -77.03 19.04
N ALA A 464 -14.89 -76.90 17.72
CA ALA A 464 -13.91 -77.78 17.04
C ALA A 464 -12.87 -77.12 16.12
N ALA A 465 -12.89 -75.81 15.86
CA ALA A 465 -11.96 -75.23 14.86
C ALA A 465 -11.42 -73.81 15.17
N ALA A 466 -11.43 -73.36 16.42
CA ALA A 466 -10.92 -72.03 16.79
C ALA A 466 -9.42 -72.04 17.17
N GLY A 467 -8.61 -72.86 16.50
CA GLY A 467 -7.20 -73.07 16.85
C GLY A 467 -6.16 -72.30 16.01
N ASP A 468 -6.43 -71.97 14.75
CA ASP A 468 -5.32 -71.74 13.80
C ASP A 468 -5.54 -70.62 12.77
N LEU A 469 -6.13 -69.50 13.18
CA LEU A 469 -6.42 -68.37 12.25
C LEU A 469 -5.83 -67.01 12.67
N TRP A 470 -4.79 -67.01 13.50
CA TRP A 470 -4.02 -65.80 13.85
C TRP A 470 -2.50 -66.01 13.71
N GLN A 471 -2.04 -66.35 12.51
CA GLN A 471 -0.66 -66.14 12.06
C GLN A 471 -0.63 -65.31 10.79
#